data_AF-F4H6Q7-F1
#
_entry.id   AF-F4H6Q7-F1
#
_cell.length_a   1.000
_cell.length_b   1.000
_cell.length_c   1.000
_cell.angle_alpha   90.00
_cell.angle_beta   90.00
_cell.angle_gamma   90.00
#
_symmetry.space_group_name_H-M   'P 1'
#
loop_
_entity.id
_entity.type
_entity.pdbx_description
1 polymer ?
#
loop_
_entity_poly.entity_id
_entity_poly.type
_entity_poly.pdbx_seq_one_letter_code
_entity_poly.pdbx_strand_id
1 'polypeptide(L)'
;MAGTEPHGGPTPDGSPAPRRRWWWFVAAVVVIAVVLLVARPWAAEPAPTVTALPPATDVTAVPSPTVSVVPPAQDAVFDASTVELLLVTADDVRASVPAARDGIDRTDGGEVVWGLPPGSSVDPAACTTAVTAVAQPPAAFAARVYANDAVVLSQQAAALPDPASARQAFADLVTTVDACPSYAQVNPGTDGGSWTGAPAIEGQGVYPSIVQDVVHTAEGDDVPAYRGHMLVGNVIVSWTASALADASPADALATLGDAESLTAMVQHRAQDAVRSLGPAVG
;
A
#
# COMPACT_ATOMS: atom_id res chain seq x y z
N MET A 1 -18.63 -24.72 -69.58
CA MET A 1 -17.44 -24.25 -70.33
C MET A 1 -17.21 -22.80 -69.96
N ALA A 2 -15.96 -22.45 -69.59
CA ALA A 2 -15.32 -21.12 -69.49
C ALA A 2 -16.04 -20.01 -68.67
N GLY A 3 -15.45 -19.29 -67.71
CA GLY A 3 -14.04 -19.03 -67.40
C GLY A 3 -13.68 -17.60 -67.80
N THR A 4 -13.53 -16.67 -66.84
CA THR A 4 -12.47 -15.65 -66.80
C THR A 4 -12.46 -14.89 -65.46
N GLU A 5 -11.32 -14.94 -64.79
CA GLU A 5 -10.87 -13.94 -63.80
C GLU A 5 -10.64 -12.58 -64.48
N PRO A 6 -10.46 -11.50 -63.67
CA PRO A 6 -9.11 -10.95 -63.65
C PRO A 6 -8.57 -10.65 -62.25
N HIS A 7 -7.26 -10.87 -62.16
CA HIS A 7 -6.32 -10.56 -61.09
C HIS A 7 -6.35 -9.10 -60.61
N GLY A 8 -6.09 -8.93 -59.31
CA GLY A 8 -5.61 -7.70 -58.70
C GLY A 8 -5.23 -7.91 -57.23
N GLY A 9 -3.99 -8.33 -56.95
CA GLY A 9 -3.32 -8.06 -55.66
C GLY A 9 -2.49 -6.76 -55.75
N PRO A 10 -1.80 -6.28 -54.68
CA PRO A 10 -1.54 -6.91 -53.39
C PRO A 10 -2.01 -6.08 -52.16
N THR A 11 -1.91 -6.74 -51.01
CA THR A 11 -2.21 -6.39 -49.61
C THR A 11 -1.66 -5.05 -49.09
N PRO A 12 -2.24 -4.55 -47.99
CA PRO A 12 -1.41 -4.31 -46.80
C PRO A 12 -1.94 -5.02 -45.56
N ASP A 13 -1.11 -5.91 -45.04
CA ASP A 13 -0.90 -6.32 -43.65
C ASP A 13 -1.92 -5.84 -42.61
N GLY A 14 -2.92 -6.68 -42.35
CA GLY A 14 -3.68 -6.67 -41.10
C GLY A 14 -2.80 -7.18 -39.97
N SER A 15 -2.08 -6.27 -39.32
CA SER A 15 -1.26 -6.54 -38.14
C SER A 15 -2.05 -7.27 -37.06
N PRO A 16 -1.47 -8.27 -36.37
CA PRO A 16 -2.11 -8.96 -35.26
C PRO A 16 -2.34 -8.00 -34.09
N ALA A 17 -3.56 -8.01 -33.55
CA ALA A 17 -3.93 -7.26 -32.36
C ALA A 17 -2.97 -7.56 -31.18
N PRO A 18 -2.33 -6.55 -30.56
CA PRO A 18 -1.44 -6.78 -29.44
C PRO A 18 -2.24 -7.01 -28.15
N ARG A 19 -1.73 -7.97 -27.39
CA ARG A 19 -2.31 -8.60 -26.20
C ARG A 19 -2.32 -7.66 -25.00
N ARG A 20 -3.49 -7.58 -24.35
CA ARG A 20 -3.74 -7.20 -22.96
C ARG A 20 -2.70 -7.84 -22.01
N ARG A 21 -1.69 -7.08 -21.56
CA ARG A 21 -0.79 -7.49 -20.45
C ARG A 21 0.05 -6.35 -19.87
N TRP A 22 -0.47 -5.12 -19.93
CA TRP A 22 0.34 -3.90 -19.80
C TRP A 22 -0.23 -2.92 -18.76
N TRP A 23 -0.42 -3.37 -17.51
CA TRP A 23 -0.82 -2.47 -16.41
C TRP A 23 0.11 -2.53 -15.20
N TRP A 24 0.90 -3.58 -15.03
CA TRP A 24 1.96 -3.65 -14.01
C TRP A 24 3.24 -2.86 -14.36
N PHE A 25 3.35 -2.33 -15.58
CA PHE A 25 4.57 -1.66 -16.08
C PHE A 25 4.61 -0.14 -15.86
N VAL A 26 3.53 0.50 -15.39
CA VAL A 26 3.53 1.97 -15.25
C VAL A 26 4.39 2.45 -14.07
N ALA A 27 4.72 1.56 -13.12
CA ALA A 27 5.65 1.88 -12.03
C ALA A 27 7.14 1.72 -12.42
N ALA A 28 7.48 1.08 -13.55
CA ALA A 28 8.85 0.66 -13.87
C ALA A 28 9.53 1.43 -15.03
N VAL A 29 8.82 2.32 -15.75
CA VAL A 29 9.34 2.90 -17.01
C VAL A 29 9.76 4.37 -16.92
N VAL A 30 9.53 5.07 -15.81
CA VAL A 30 9.88 6.51 -15.70
C VAL A 30 11.30 6.76 -15.15
N VAL A 31 11.98 5.75 -14.58
CA VAL A 31 13.29 5.94 -13.89
C VAL A 31 14.53 5.78 -14.81
N ILE A 32 14.36 5.39 -16.08
CA ILE A 32 15.48 5.09 -17.01
C ILE A 32 16.26 6.33 -17.52
N ALA A 33 16.00 7.53 -16.97
CA ALA A 33 16.59 8.78 -17.47
C ALA A 33 17.62 9.46 -16.56
N VAL A 34 18.35 8.77 -15.67
CA VAL A 34 19.60 9.32 -15.07
C VAL A 34 20.71 8.26 -14.94
N VAL A 35 21.15 7.81 -16.11
CA VAL A 35 22.54 7.54 -16.52
C VAL A 35 23.66 8.07 -15.57
N LEU A 36 24.51 7.12 -15.10
CA LEU A 36 25.99 7.17 -14.90
C LEU A 36 26.63 7.32 -13.50
N LEU A 37 27.59 6.39 -13.27
CA LEU A 37 28.75 6.42 -12.35
C LEU A 37 28.37 6.16 -10.88
N VAL A 38 28.79 5.08 -10.21
CA VAL A 38 30.17 4.65 -9.97
C VAL A 38 30.14 3.22 -9.42
N ALA A 39 30.90 2.31 -10.04
CA ALA A 39 31.28 1.06 -9.39
C ALA A 39 32.24 1.34 -8.22
N ARG A 40 31.92 0.89 -6.99
CA ARG A 40 32.93 0.59 -5.98
C ARG A 40 32.57 -0.66 -5.15
N PRO A 41 33.54 -1.59 -4.97
CA PRO A 41 33.34 -2.81 -4.21
C PRO A 41 33.50 -2.50 -2.71
N TRP A 42 32.55 -2.89 -1.88
CA TRP A 42 32.74 -2.80 -0.43
C TRP A 42 33.33 -4.09 0.08
N ALA A 43 34.60 -3.98 0.47
CA ALA A 43 35.34 -4.94 1.27
C ALA A 43 34.67 -5.09 2.64
N ALA A 44 34.68 -6.32 3.16
CA ALA A 44 34.15 -6.65 4.48
C ALA A 44 35.00 -6.04 5.60
N GLU A 45 34.34 -5.53 6.65
CA GLU A 45 34.97 -5.09 7.91
C GLU A 45 34.29 -5.83 9.11
N PRO A 46 35.03 -6.14 10.21
CA PRO A 46 34.68 -7.24 11.11
C PRO A 46 33.73 -6.87 12.25
N ALA A 47 33.10 -7.90 12.81
CA ALA A 47 32.05 -7.85 13.82
C ALA A 47 32.47 -7.14 15.13
N PRO A 48 31.59 -6.35 15.77
CA PRO A 48 31.85 -5.78 17.08
C PRO A 48 31.67 -6.81 18.22
N THR A 49 32.53 -6.68 19.22
CA THR A 49 32.54 -7.45 20.47
C THR A 49 31.42 -6.96 21.40
N VAL A 50 30.60 -7.87 21.91
CA VAL A 50 29.49 -7.58 22.84
C VAL A 50 30.03 -7.38 24.26
N THR A 51 29.78 -6.20 24.84
CA THR A 51 29.97 -5.93 26.28
C THR A 51 28.63 -6.09 26.98
N ALA A 52 28.53 -7.00 27.95
CA ALA A 52 27.32 -7.25 28.73
C ALA A 52 27.11 -6.17 29.81
N LEU A 53 25.89 -5.63 29.91
CA LEU A 53 25.43 -4.79 31.03
C LEU A 53 24.49 -5.59 31.97
N PRO A 54 24.43 -5.26 33.27
CA PRO A 54 23.69 -6.03 34.29
C PRO A 54 22.16 -5.75 34.28
N PRO A 55 21.35 -6.61 34.94
CA PRO A 55 19.89 -6.62 34.77
C PRO A 55 19.19 -5.44 35.44
N ALA A 56 18.16 -4.91 34.77
CA ALA A 56 17.27 -3.86 35.27
C ALA A 56 16.12 -4.44 36.11
N THR A 57 15.81 -3.75 37.20
CA THR A 57 14.80 -4.05 38.21
C THR A 57 13.37 -3.85 37.69
N ASP A 58 12.45 -4.72 38.10
CA ASP A 58 11.01 -4.67 37.84
C ASP A 58 10.38 -3.30 38.17
N VAL A 59 9.73 -2.68 37.18
CA VAL A 59 8.82 -1.55 37.37
C VAL A 59 7.40 -2.05 37.16
N THR A 60 6.63 -2.10 38.25
CA THR A 60 5.19 -2.39 38.24
C THR A 60 4.44 -1.27 37.52
N ALA A 61 3.88 -1.56 36.34
CA ALA A 61 3.03 -0.63 35.60
C ALA A 61 1.68 -0.46 36.32
N VAL A 62 1.34 0.79 36.65
CA VAL A 62 0.01 1.19 37.11
C VAL A 62 -0.89 1.35 35.87
N PRO A 63 -2.09 0.74 35.82
CA PRO A 63 -2.98 0.91 34.67
C PRO A 63 -3.50 2.36 34.61
N SER A 64 -3.19 3.06 33.52
CA SER A 64 -3.82 4.35 33.19
C SER A 64 -5.31 4.14 32.86
N PRO A 65 -6.22 5.03 33.28
CA PRO A 65 -7.62 4.93 32.93
C PRO A 65 -7.81 5.17 31.43
N THR A 66 -8.22 4.13 30.70
CA THR A 66 -8.60 4.22 29.29
C THR A 66 -9.96 4.92 29.21
N VAL A 67 -9.99 6.15 28.70
CA VAL A 67 -11.24 6.76 28.25
C VAL A 67 -11.66 6.01 26.99
N SER A 68 -12.55 5.02 27.13
CA SER A 68 -13.17 4.35 25.99
C SER A 68 -14.11 5.32 25.27
N VAL A 69 -13.55 6.14 24.39
CA VAL A 69 -14.35 6.74 23.31
C VAL A 69 -14.66 5.59 22.37
N VAL A 70 -15.91 5.11 22.38
CA VAL A 70 -16.39 4.20 21.35
C VAL A 70 -16.23 4.94 20.02
N PRO A 71 -15.38 4.48 19.09
CA PRO A 71 -15.25 5.08 17.78
C PRO A 71 -16.65 5.20 17.17
N PRO A 72 -17.05 6.38 16.66
CA PRO A 72 -18.18 6.46 15.77
C PRO A 72 -18.00 5.40 14.67
N ALA A 73 -19.04 4.63 14.41
CA ALA A 73 -19.07 3.58 13.38
C ALA A 73 -18.29 2.28 13.65
N GLN A 74 -18.14 1.84 14.90
CA GLN A 74 -17.75 0.45 15.19
C GLN A 74 -18.66 -0.60 14.51
N ASP A 75 -19.91 -0.22 14.20
CA ASP A 75 -20.92 -1.08 13.58
C ASP A 75 -21.23 -0.67 12.13
N ALA A 76 -20.46 0.23 11.52
CA ALA A 76 -20.66 0.54 10.10
C ALA A 76 -20.38 -0.68 9.23
N VAL A 77 -21.23 -0.88 8.23
CA VAL A 77 -21.11 -1.96 7.26
C VAL A 77 -21.01 -1.36 5.87
N PHE A 78 -19.89 -1.60 5.22
CA PHE A 78 -19.65 -1.30 3.82
C PHE A 78 -19.77 -2.58 2.99
N ASP A 79 -20.32 -2.44 1.81
CA ASP A 79 -20.51 -3.49 0.82
C ASP A 79 -19.82 -3.10 -0.51
N ALA A 80 -20.01 -3.91 -1.55
CA ALA A 80 -19.42 -3.67 -2.87
C ALA A 80 -19.85 -2.33 -3.51
N SER A 81 -20.97 -1.74 -3.10
CA SER A 81 -21.46 -0.46 -3.63
C SER A 81 -20.94 0.75 -2.86
N THR A 82 -20.45 0.55 -1.63
CA THR A 82 -20.08 1.63 -0.71
C THR A 82 -18.62 1.61 -0.28
N VAL A 83 -17.90 0.50 -0.46
CA VAL A 83 -16.48 0.38 -0.05
C VAL A 83 -15.56 1.40 -0.75
N GLU A 84 -15.88 1.82 -1.98
CA GLU A 84 -15.12 2.85 -2.69
C GLU A 84 -15.18 4.24 -2.03
N LEU A 85 -16.19 4.50 -1.19
CA LEU A 85 -16.33 5.78 -0.50
C LEU A 85 -15.18 6.01 0.50
N LEU A 86 -14.57 4.93 0.98
CA LEU A 86 -13.40 4.97 1.88
C LEU A 86 -12.11 5.37 1.17
N LEU A 87 -12.08 5.34 -0.17
CA LEU A 87 -10.87 5.67 -0.91
C LEU A 87 -10.72 7.18 -1.08
N VAL A 88 -9.53 7.70 -0.80
CA VAL A 88 -9.18 9.12 -0.96
C VAL A 88 -9.35 9.57 -2.40
N THR A 89 -9.67 10.84 -2.57
CA THR A 89 -9.80 11.50 -3.87
C THR A 89 -8.51 12.21 -4.25
N ALA A 90 -8.36 12.59 -5.52
CA ALA A 90 -7.21 13.37 -5.95
C ALA A 90 -7.13 14.71 -5.21
N ASP A 91 -8.27 15.30 -4.85
CA ASP A 91 -8.34 16.55 -4.10
C ASP A 91 -7.81 16.37 -2.67
N ASP A 92 -8.18 15.27 -2.01
CA ASP A 92 -7.66 14.92 -0.68
C ASP A 92 -6.13 14.80 -0.71
N VAL A 93 -5.60 14.11 -1.73
CA VAL A 93 -4.16 13.89 -1.89
C VAL A 93 -3.42 15.19 -2.16
N ARG A 94 -3.91 16.03 -3.07
CA ARG A 94 -3.29 17.34 -3.38
C ARG A 94 -3.32 18.29 -2.20
N ALA A 95 -4.36 18.23 -1.37
CA ALA A 95 -4.47 19.05 -0.17
C ALA A 95 -3.50 18.61 0.93
N SER A 96 -3.23 17.31 1.05
CA SER A 96 -2.54 16.72 2.21
C SER A 96 -1.08 16.35 1.94
N VAL A 97 -0.72 16.03 0.69
CA VAL A 97 0.61 15.55 0.32
C VAL A 97 1.38 16.68 -0.40
N PRO A 98 2.48 17.22 0.19
CA PRO A 98 3.23 18.32 -0.41
C PRO A 98 3.71 18.02 -1.84
N ALA A 99 4.26 16.83 -2.10
CA ALA A 99 4.71 16.40 -3.42
C ALA A 99 3.59 16.27 -4.48
N ALA A 100 2.32 16.24 -4.08
CA ALA A 100 1.18 16.13 -4.98
C ALA A 100 0.56 17.49 -5.35
N ARG A 101 0.96 18.59 -4.69
CA ARG A 101 0.27 19.89 -4.78
C ARG A 101 0.15 20.43 -6.21
N ASP A 102 1.18 20.21 -7.03
CA ASP A 102 1.23 20.71 -8.40
C ASP A 102 0.51 19.81 -9.41
N GLY A 103 -0.04 18.68 -8.96
CA GLY A 103 -0.79 17.75 -9.78
C GLY A 103 -0.48 16.31 -9.41
N ILE A 104 -1.52 15.47 -9.45
CA ILE A 104 -1.38 14.03 -9.30
C ILE A 104 -2.51 13.35 -10.07
N ASP A 105 -2.18 12.27 -10.77
CA ASP A 105 -3.12 11.56 -11.64
C ASP A 105 -3.44 10.18 -11.08
N ARG A 106 -4.65 9.70 -11.38
CA ARG A 106 -5.04 8.32 -11.09
C ARG A 106 -4.41 7.38 -12.12
N THR A 107 -3.62 6.40 -11.68
CA THR A 107 -2.84 5.52 -12.56
C THR A 107 -3.24 4.04 -12.50
N ASP A 108 -4.23 3.67 -11.69
CA ASP A 108 -4.63 2.26 -11.50
C ASP A 108 -5.59 1.70 -12.57
N GLY A 109 -6.23 2.56 -13.37
CA GLY A 109 -7.12 2.12 -14.46
C GLY A 109 -8.41 1.45 -14.05
N GLY A 110 -8.68 1.33 -12.76
CA GLY A 110 -9.83 0.63 -12.22
C GLY A 110 -9.73 -0.90 -12.22
N GLU A 111 -8.56 -1.50 -12.49
CA GLU A 111 -8.39 -2.97 -12.59
C GLU A 111 -7.55 -3.60 -11.46
N VAL A 112 -7.43 -2.93 -10.30
CA VAL A 112 -6.68 -3.51 -9.17
C VAL A 112 -7.49 -4.65 -8.55
N VAL A 113 -6.89 -5.83 -8.49
CA VAL A 113 -7.46 -7.02 -7.86
C VAL A 113 -6.80 -7.28 -6.52
N TRP A 114 -7.57 -7.80 -5.57
CA TRP A 114 -7.04 -8.21 -4.27
C TRP A 114 -6.12 -9.44 -4.41
N GLY A 115 -5.10 -9.49 -3.55
CA GLY A 115 -4.20 -10.63 -3.40
C GLY A 115 -2.89 -10.46 -4.14
N LEU A 116 -2.07 -11.52 -4.14
CA LEU A 116 -0.80 -11.55 -4.84
C LEU A 116 -1.01 -11.83 -6.34
N PRO A 117 -0.13 -11.33 -7.23
CA PRO A 117 -0.19 -11.70 -8.64
C PRO A 117 -0.06 -13.22 -8.82
N PRO A 118 -0.72 -13.82 -9.83
CA PRO A 118 -0.72 -15.27 -10.03
C PRO A 118 0.68 -15.88 -10.05
N GLY A 119 0.88 -16.90 -9.21
CA GLY A 119 2.16 -17.60 -9.07
C GLY A 119 3.17 -16.92 -8.14
N SER A 120 2.87 -15.74 -7.63
CA SER A 120 3.74 -15.02 -6.69
C SER A 120 3.57 -15.53 -5.26
N SER A 121 4.58 -15.34 -4.43
CA SER A 121 4.58 -15.73 -3.01
C SER A 121 5.32 -14.70 -2.17
N VAL A 122 5.04 -14.68 -0.86
CA VAL A 122 5.81 -13.89 0.11
C VAL A 122 6.76 -14.81 0.89
N ASP A 123 7.97 -14.33 1.14
CA ASP A 123 9.00 -15.00 1.93
C ASP A 123 9.43 -14.10 3.11
N PRO A 124 9.29 -14.55 4.37
CA PRO A 124 8.66 -15.81 4.77
C PRO A 124 7.14 -15.79 4.55
N ALA A 125 6.55 -16.96 4.26
CA ALA A 125 5.12 -17.08 3.95
C ALA A 125 4.19 -16.55 5.05
N ALA A 126 4.65 -16.56 6.31
CA ALA A 126 3.94 -15.97 7.44
C ALA A 126 3.66 -14.46 7.27
N CYS A 127 4.46 -13.76 6.46
CA CYS A 127 4.32 -12.33 6.19
C CYS A 127 3.34 -12.00 5.06
N THR A 128 2.63 -12.99 4.50
CA THR A 128 1.68 -12.75 3.40
C THR A 128 0.61 -11.71 3.77
N THR A 129 0.09 -11.76 5.00
CA THR A 129 -0.94 -10.82 5.46
C THR A 129 -0.42 -9.39 5.61
N ALA A 130 0.90 -9.18 5.80
CA ALA A 130 1.48 -7.84 5.76
C ALA A 130 1.39 -7.21 4.35
N VAL A 131 1.24 -8.01 3.29
CA VAL A 131 1.01 -7.56 1.91
C VAL A 131 -0.49 -7.46 1.60
N THR A 132 -1.27 -8.49 1.94
CA THR A 132 -2.68 -8.60 1.52
C THR A 132 -3.66 -7.93 2.48
N ALA A 133 -3.19 -7.46 3.64
CA ALA A 133 -3.94 -6.89 4.77
C ALA A 133 -4.95 -7.84 5.47
N VAL A 134 -5.50 -8.80 4.73
CA VAL A 134 -6.40 -9.86 5.22
C VAL A 134 -5.91 -11.22 4.72
N ALA A 135 -6.19 -12.28 5.47
CA ALA A 135 -5.71 -13.62 5.14
C ALA A 135 -6.53 -14.34 4.04
N GLN A 136 -7.77 -13.91 3.81
CA GLN A 136 -8.70 -14.53 2.87
C GLN A 136 -9.30 -13.46 1.95
N PRO A 137 -9.79 -13.85 0.75
CA PRO A 137 -10.46 -12.92 -0.14
C PRO A 137 -11.57 -12.15 0.58
N PRO A 138 -11.58 -10.80 0.52
CA PRO A 138 -12.62 -10.00 1.16
C PRO A 138 -13.95 -10.12 0.41
N ALA A 139 -15.05 -9.83 1.11
CA ALA A 139 -16.40 -9.84 0.54
C ALA A 139 -16.59 -8.74 -0.52
N ALA A 140 -15.91 -7.60 -0.32
CA ALA A 140 -15.76 -6.56 -1.33
C ALA A 140 -14.35 -5.95 -1.23
N PHE A 141 -13.84 -5.50 -2.37
CA PHE A 141 -12.53 -4.88 -2.47
C PHE A 141 -12.60 -3.66 -3.38
N ALA A 142 -11.95 -2.59 -2.97
CA ALA A 142 -11.67 -1.47 -3.84
C ALA A 142 -10.25 -0.97 -3.59
N ALA A 143 -9.60 -0.49 -4.64
CA ALA A 143 -8.29 0.12 -4.53
C ALA A 143 -8.12 1.26 -5.53
N ARG A 144 -7.19 2.15 -5.23
CA ARG A 144 -6.86 3.29 -6.06
C ARG A 144 -5.37 3.60 -5.96
N VAL A 145 -4.79 4.05 -7.06
CA VAL A 145 -3.39 4.49 -7.11
C VAL A 145 -3.35 5.88 -7.74
N TYR A 146 -2.67 6.79 -7.06
CA TYR A 146 -2.33 8.11 -7.54
C TYR A 146 -0.82 8.21 -7.70
N ALA A 147 -0.36 8.82 -8.78
CA ALA A 147 1.07 9.01 -9.01
C ALA A 147 1.38 10.30 -9.76
N ASN A 148 2.58 10.81 -9.52
CA ASN A 148 3.30 11.76 -10.36
C ASN A 148 4.81 11.42 -10.28
N ASP A 149 5.69 12.28 -10.77
CA ASP A 149 7.14 12.03 -10.80
C ASP A 149 7.80 12.01 -9.40
N ALA A 150 7.12 12.51 -8.36
CA ALA A 150 7.67 12.66 -7.01
C ALA A 150 7.03 11.73 -5.97
N VAL A 151 5.80 11.28 -6.17
CA VAL A 151 5.06 10.46 -5.20
C VAL A 151 4.17 9.44 -5.87
N VAL A 152 4.09 8.26 -5.25
CA VAL A 152 3.04 7.27 -5.51
C VAL A 152 2.26 7.04 -4.23
N LEU A 153 0.94 7.21 -4.27
CA LEU A 153 0.03 6.86 -3.20
C LEU A 153 -0.88 5.72 -3.66
N SER A 154 -0.76 4.56 -3.03
CA SER A 154 -1.69 3.45 -3.21
C SER A 154 -2.58 3.33 -1.97
N GLN A 155 -3.85 3.03 -2.18
CA GLN A 155 -4.79 2.73 -1.10
C GLN A 155 -5.71 1.59 -1.52
N GLN A 156 -6.03 0.73 -0.56
CA GLN A 156 -6.97 -0.36 -0.71
C GLN A 156 -7.92 -0.44 0.49
N ALA A 157 -9.14 -0.90 0.24
CA ALA A 157 -10.18 -1.09 1.21
C ALA A 157 -10.73 -2.52 1.04
N ALA A 158 -10.56 -3.35 2.08
CA ALA A 158 -10.98 -4.74 2.11
C ALA A 158 -12.15 -4.91 3.08
N ALA A 159 -13.36 -5.10 2.56
CA ALA A 159 -14.55 -5.31 3.36
C ALA A 159 -14.70 -6.77 3.75
N LEU A 160 -14.86 -7.01 5.04
CA LEU A 160 -15.08 -8.33 5.64
C LEU A 160 -16.57 -8.54 5.94
N PRO A 161 -17.01 -9.77 6.23
CA PRO A 161 -18.44 -10.08 6.37
C PRO A 161 -19.16 -9.22 7.41
N ASP A 162 -18.47 -8.86 8.49
CA ASP A 162 -19.02 -8.08 9.59
C ASP A 162 -17.90 -7.37 10.39
N PRO A 163 -18.25 -6.37 11.24
CA PRO A 163 -17.27 -5.65 12.04
C PRO A 163 -16.48 -6.49 13.06
N ALA A 164 -17.03 -7.60 13.55
CA ALA A 164 -16.30 -8.48 14.49
C ALA A 164 -15.19 -9.25 13.76
N SER A 165 -15.49 -9.78 12.57
CA SER A 165 -14.53 -10.39 11.67
C SER A 165 -13.41 -9.40 11.30
N ALA A 166 -13.75 -8.13 11.06
CA ALA A 166 -12.77 -7.08 10.76
C ALA A 166 -11.86 -6.73 11.94
N ARG A 167 -12.39 -6.66 13.16
CA ARG A 167 -11.59 -6.48 14.38
C ARG A 167 -10.58 -7.61 14.57
N GLN A 168 -11.02 -8.85 14.38
CA GLN A 168 -10.12 -10.01 14.49
C GLN A 168 -9.02 -9.96 13.42
N ALA A 169 -9.40 -9.74 12.15
CA ALA A 169 -8.44 -9.65 11.06
C ALA A 169 -7.45 -8.48 11.23
N PHE A 170 -7.90 -7.35 11.78
CA PHE A 170 -7.04 -6.21 12.07
C PHE A 170 -6.06 -6.52 13.20
N ALA A 171 -6.48 -7.18 14.28
CA ALA A 171 -5.58 -7.61 15.35
C ALA A 171 -4.51 -8.60 14.84
N ASP A 172 -4.91 -9.53 13.98
CA ASP A 172 -3.99 -10.47 13.32
C ASP A 172 -3.02 -9.74 12.37
N LEU A 173 -3.50 -8.72 11.65
CA LEU A 173 -2.69 -7.87 10.79
C LEU A 173 -1.64 -7.11 11.59
N VAL A 174 -2.02 -6.42 12.68
CA VAL A 174 -1.07 -5.68 13.55
C VAL A 174 0.01 -6.63 14.06
N THR A 175 -0.38 -7.80 14.57
CA THR A 175 0.55 -8.82 15.04
C THR A 175 1.51 -9.28 13.95
N THR A 176 0.99 -9.49 12.73
CA THR A 176 1.81 -9.92 11.58
C THR A 176 2.79 -8.84 11.17
N VAL A 177 2.33 -7.59 11.10
CA VAL A 177 3.14 -6.43 10.74
C VAL A 177 4.32 -6.25 11.70
N ASP A 178 4.09 -6.38 13.01
CA ASP A 178 5.16 -6.30 14.01
C ASP A 178 6.11 -7.51 13.95
N ALA A 179 5.60 -8.69 13.62
CA ALA A 179 6.40 -9.91 13.49
C ALA A 179 7.21 -9.98 12.18
N CYS A 180 6.91 -9.12 11.21
CA CYS A 180 7.48 -9.13 9.86
C CYS A 180 8.23 -7.82 9.52
N PRO A 181 9.33 -7.51 10.23
CA PRO A 181 10.12 -6.30 9.96
C PRO A 181 10.83 -6.36 8.59
N SER A 182 10.95 -7.55 7.99
CA SER A 182 11.49 -7.73 6.65
C SER A 182 10.82 -8.91 5.95
N TYR A 183 10.44 -8.73 4.69
CA TYR A 183 9.91 -9.82 3.85
C TYR A 183 10.11 -9.49 2.36
N ALA A 184 10.02 -10.50 1.50
CA ALA A 184 10.14 -10.35 0.06
C ALA A 184 8.94 -10.96 -0.66
N GLN A 185 8.55 -10.38 -1.80
CA GLN A 185 7.61 -10.96 -2.74
C GLN A 185 8.40 -11.52 -3.92
N VAL A 186 8.28 -12.82 -4.12
CA VAL A 186 8.89 -13.54 -5.23
C VAL A 186 7.86 -13.64 -6.34
N ASN A 187 8.21 -13.14 -7.53
CA ASN A 187 7.37 -13.16 -8.72
C ASN A 187 7.97 -14.11 -9.77
N PRO A 188 7.22 -15.07 -10.32
CA PRO A 188 7.75 -15.95 -11.36
C PRO A 188 8.05 -15.20 -12.66
N GLY A 189 9.31 -15.26 -13.09
CA GLY A 189 9.72 -14.74 -14.41
C GLY A 189 9.86 -13.22 -14.49
N THR A 190 9.81 -12.51 -13.37
CA THR A 190 10.07 -11.08 -13.23
C THR A 190 10.77 -10.82 -11.91
N ASP A 191 11.43 -9.67 -11.78
CA ASP A 191 12.04 -9.29 -10.52
C ASP A 191 10.98 -9.12 -9.41
N GLY A 192 11.39 -9.48 -8.19
CA GLY A 192 10.58 -9.34 -6.99
C GLY A 192 10.76 -7.97 -6.34
N GLY A 193 10.15 -7.79 -5.18
CA GLY A 193 10.39 -6.66 -4.30
C GLY A 193 10.66 -7.15 -2.88
N SER A 194 11.44 -6.43 -2.10
CA SER A 194 11.58 -6.64 -0.66
C SER A 194 11.16 -5.42 0.11
N TRP A 195 10.63 -5.63 1.30
CA TRP A 195 10.24 -4.58 2.22
C TRP A 195 11.01 -4.75 3.51
N THR A 196 11.47 -3.62 4.04
CA THR A 196 11.92 -3.50 5.42
C THR A 196 11.09 -2.43 6.10
N GLY A 197 10.63 -2.69 7.32
CA GLY A 197 9.77 -1.80 8.08
C GLY A 197 10.35 -1.47 9.45
N ALA A 198 10.21 -0.22 9.87
CA ALA A 198 10.33 0.16 11.26
C ALA A 198 9.20 -0.49 12.10
N PRO A 199 9.34 -0.58 13.43
CA PRO A 199 8.23 -0.97 14.29
C PRO A 199 6.99 -0.11 14.04
N ALA A 200 5.81 -0.73 14.03
CA ALA A 200 4.57 0.02 13.86
C ALA A 200 4.32 0.92 15.07
N ILE A 201 3.84 2.13 14.81
CA ILE A 201 3.35 3.05 15.82
C ILE A 201 1.83 3.13 15.73
N GLU A 202 1.16 3.20 16.88
CA GLU A 202 -0.28 3.42 16.93
C GLU A 202 -0.62 4.78 16.34
N GLY A 203 -1.49 4.78 15.32
CA GLY A 203 -1.97 5.99 14.70
C GLY A 203 -2.88 6.76 15.63
N GLN A 204 -2.73 8.09 15.66
CA GLN A 204 -3.60 8.96 16.43
C GLN A 204 -4.92 9.18 15.68
N GLY A 205 -6.03 9.27 16.41
CA GLY A 205 -7.33 9.68 15.87
C GLY A 205 -8.50 8.83 16.33
N VAL A 206 -9.53 8.77 15.51
CA VAL A 206 -10.85 8.23 15.88
C VAL A 206 -10.94 6.73 15.62
N TYR A 207 -10.30 6.26 14.54
CA TYR A 207 -10.29 4.85 14.16
C TYR A 207 -9.00 4.17 14.61
N PRO A 208 -9.06 2.91 15.08
CA PRO A 208 -7.86 2.12 15.36
C PRO A 208 -6.99 2.05 14.11
N SER A 209 -5.71 2.41 14.25
CA SER A 209 -4.77 2.46 13.13
C SER A 209 -3.34 2.20 13.58
N ILE A 210 -2.52 1.74 12.65
CA ILE A 210 -1.08 1.62 12.79
C ILE A 210 -0.40 2.23 11.57
N VAL A 211 0.80 2.78 11.75
CA VAL A 211 1.63 3.32 10.67
C VAL A 211 3.09 2.94 10.87
N GLN A 212 3.80 2.76 9.76
CA GLN A 212 5.21 2.34 9.70
C GLN A 212 5.94 3.13 8.63
N ASP A 213 7.19 3.47 8.95
CA ASP A 213 8.19 3.81 7.94
C ASP A 213 8.65 2.50 7.30
N VAL A 214 8.60 2.42 5.98
CA VAL A 214 9.02 1.25 5.22
C VAL A 214 9.95 1.65 4.08
N VAL A 215 10.89 0.78 3.74
CA VAL A 215 11.69 0.89 2.52
C VAL A 215 11.31 -0.27 1.62
N HIS A 216 10.89 0.05 0.40
CA HIS A 216 10.66 -0.93 -0.66
C HIS A 216 11.88 -0.97 -1.56
N THR A 217 12.50 -2.13 -1.68
CA THR A 217 13.64 -2.36 -2.57
C THR A 217 13.17 -3.19 -3.76
N ALA A 218 13.37 -2.67 -4.98
CA ALA A 218 13.11 -3.39 -6.21
C ALA A 218 14.11 -2.93 -7.28
N GLU A 219 14.56 -3.86 -8.14
CA GLU A 219 15.48 -3.57 -9.25
C GLU A 219 16.81 -2.86 -8.86
N GLY A 220 17.17 -2.90 -7.57
CA GLY A 220 18.37 -2.26 -7.02
C GLY A 220 18.13 -0.86 -6.43
N ASP A 221 16.90 -0.36 -6.49
CA ASP A 221 16.51 0.94 -5.97
C ASP A 221 15.75 0.79 -4.64
N ASP A 222 16.10 1.65 -3.68
CA ASP A 222 15.43 1.77 -2.39
C ASP A 222 14.47 2.96 -2.42
N VAL A 223 13.18 2.67 -2.24
CA VAL A 223 12.11 3.67 -2.23
C VAL A 223 11.56 3.79 -0.81
N PRO A 224 11.86 4.88 -0.08
CA PRO A 224 11.30 5.09 1.24
C PRO A 224 9.83 5.47 1.14
N ALA A 225 9.04 5.00 2.09
CA ALA A 225 7.60 5.16 2.11
C ALA A 225 7.04 5.17 3.54
N TYR A 226 5.83 5.69 3.68
CA TYR A 226 4.99 5.41 4.84
C TYR A 226 3.92 4.39 4.45
N ARG A 227 3.65 3.42 5.33
CA ARG A 227 2.56 2.47 5.20
C ARG A 227 1.66 2.55 6.42
N GLY A 228 0.35 2.60 6.20
CA GLY A 228 -0.61 2.56 7.30
C GLY A 228 -1.77 1.60 7.06
N HIS A 229 -2.37 1.18 8.17
CA HIS A 229 -3.57 0.34 8.20
C HIS A 229 -4.56 0.93 9.20
N MET A 230 -5.84 0.95 8.86
CA MET A 230 -6.91 1.52 9.67
C MET A 230 -8.16 0.66 9.61
N LEU A 231 -8.81 0.47 10.75
CA LEU A 231 -10.06 -0.28 10.88
C LEU A 231 -11.27 0.66 10.90
N VAL A 232 -12.20 0.48 9.96
CA VAL A 232 -13.44 1.26 9.85
C VAL A 232 -14.63 0.31 9.71
N GLY A 233 -15.41 0.11 10.77
CA GLY A 233 -16.54 -0.81 10.75
C GLY A 233 -16.11 -2.24 10.39
N ASN A 234 -16.63 -2.77 9.27
CA ASN A 234 -16.23 -4.06 8.69
C ASN A 234 -15.07 -3.99 7.67
N VAL A 235 -14.39 -2.85 7.50
CA VAL A 235 -13.36 -2.65 6.47
C VAL A 235 -11.98 -2.40 7.08
N ILE A 236 -10.97 -3.04 6.51
CA ILE A 236 -9.56 -2.65 6.72
C ILE A 236 -9.11 -1.79 5.54
N VAL A 237 -8.76 -0.54 5.81
CA VAL A 237 -8.19 0.40 4.86
C VAL A 237 -6.68 0.38 5.02
N SER A 238 -5.94 0.04 3.95
CA SER A 238 -4.48 0.08 3.93
C SER A 238 -4.01 1.08 2.90
N TRP A 239 -2.94 1.80 3.20
CA TRP A 239 -2.37 2.79 2.29
C TRP A 239 -0.84 2.75 2.33
N THR A 240 -0.21 3.15 1.24
CA THR A 240 1.24 3.34 1.16
C THR A 240 1.52 4.60 0.34
N ALA A 241 2.32 5.50 0.91
CA ALA A 241 2.81 6.72 0.26
C ALA A 241 4.32 6.56 0.06
N SER A 242 4.76 6.40 -1.19
CA SER A 242 6.15 6.22 -1.58
C SER A 242 6.74 7.51 -2.12
N ALA A 243 7.92 7.90 -1.62
CA ALA A 243 8.65 9.06 -2.11
C ALA A 243 9.59 8.66 -3.25
N LEU A 244 9.37 9.23 -4.43
CA LEU A 244 10.19 8.99 -5.63
C LEU A 244 11.25 10.09 -5.85
N ALA A 245 11.38 11.04 -4.92
CA ALA A 245 12.38 12.08 -5.01
C ALA A 245 13.79 11.49 -4.95
N ASP A 246 14.63 11.84 -5.93
CA ASP A 246 16.06 11.50 -5.94
C ASP A 246 16.81 12.34 -4.89
N ALA A 247 16.73 11.88 -3.64
CA ALA A 247 17.26 12.55 -2.47
C ALA A 247 17.66 11.52 -1.40
N SER A 248 18.22 11.99 -0.29
CA SER A 248 18.42 11.12 0.87
C SER A 248 17.07 10.56 1.36
N PRO A 249 17.01 9.37 1.98
CA PRO A 249 15.73 8.79 2.41
C PRO A 249 14.89 9.71 3.30
N ALA A 250 15.53 10.46 4.19
CA ALA A 250 14.85 11.41 5.08
C ALA A 250 14.29 12.61 4.31
N ASP A 251 15.06 13.17 3.36
CA ASP A 251 14.62 14.29 2.54
C ASP A 251 13.50 13.86 1.58
N ALA A 252 13.58 12.65 1.03
CA ALA A 252 12.55 12.06 0.19
C ALA A 252 11.23 11.90 0.97
N LEU A 253 11.26 11.31 2.16
CA LEU A 253 10.07 11.20 3.02
C LEU A 253 9.48 12.57 3.39
N ALA A 254 10.32 13.59 3.62
CA ALA A 254 9.84 14.95 3.92
C ALA A 254 8.98 15.55 2.80
N THR A 255 9.13 15.10 1.54
CA THR A 255 8.26 15.52 0.43
C THR A 255 6.83 15.00 0.54
N LEU A 256 6.62 13.91 1.29
CA LEU A 256 5.30 13.34 1.54
C LEU A 256 4.54 14.05 2.67
N GLY A 257 5.25 14.83 3.49
CA GLY A 257 4.76 15.29 4.79
C GLY A 257 5.11 14.29 5.90
N ASP A 258 4.43 14.40 7.03
CA ASP A 258 4.57 13.45 8.13
C ASP A 258 3.49 12.34 8.08
N ALA A 259 3.78 11.22 8.74
CA ALA A 259 2.89 10.07 8.83
C ALA A 259 1.53 10.42 9.47
N GLU A 260 1.51 11.38 10.41
CA GLU A 260 0.30 11.84 11.09
C GLU A 260 -0.66 12.55 10.11
N SER A 261 -0.14 13.42 9.25
CA SER A 261 -0.90 14.15 8.24
C SER A 261 -1.50 13.21 7.19
N LEU A 262 -0.74 12.21 6.75
CA LEU A 262 -1.23 11.16 5.85
C LEU A 262 -2.34 10.33 6.51
N THR A 263 -2.15 9.98 7.79
CA THR A 263 -3.15 9.25 8.58
C THR A 263 -4.43 10.09 8.74
N ALA A 264 -4.29 11.38 9.04
CA ALA A 264 -5.41 12.32 9.20
C ALA A 264 -6.23 12.47 7.90
N MET A 265 -5.57 12.53 6.74
CA MET A 265 -6.24 12.52 5.44
C MET A 265 -7.14 11.29 5.28
N VAL A 266 -6.60 10.10 5.58
CA VAL A 266 -7.35 8.84 5.46
C VAL A 266 -8.47 8.76 6.51
N GLN A 267 -8.24 9.22 7.74
CA GLN A 267 -9.26 9.32 8.79
C GLN A 267 -10.41 10.23 8.38
N HIS A 268 -10.11 11.41 7.83
CA HIS A 268 -11.12 12.38 7.39
C HIS A 268 -12.01 11.76 6.30
N ARG A 269 -11.40 11.13 5.30
CA ARG A 269 -12.13 10.43 4.24
C ARG A 269 -13.04 9.34 4.80
N ALA A 270 -12.55 8.55 5.75
CA ALA A 270 -13.34 7.51 6.40
C ALA A 270 -14.52 8.07 7.20
N GLN A 271 -14.36 9.21 7.87
CA GLN A 271 -15.46 9.88 8.56
C GLN A 271 -16.55 10.34 7.59
N ASP A 272 -16.17 10.90 6.44
CA ASP A 272 -17.12 11.31 5.42
C ASP A 272 -17.85 10.12 4.81
N ALA A 273 -17.13 9.03 4.53
CA ALA A 273 -17.71 7.78 4.05
C ALA A 273 -18.74 7.22 5.05
N VAL A 274 -18.39 7.13 6.33
CA VAL A 274 -19.30 6.69 7.39
C VAL A 274 -20.55 7.56 7.47
N ARG A 275 -20.40 8.90 7.45
CA ARG A 275 -21.55 9.82 7.47
C ARG A 275 -22.48 9.62 6.27
N SER A 276 -21.92 9.24 5.13
CA SER A 276 -22.68 9.04 3.89
C SER A 276 -23.50 7.74 3.85
N LEU A 277 -23.22 6.76 4.72
CA LEU A 277 -24.03 5.53 4.84
C LEU A 277 -25.45 5.81 5.37
N GLY A 278 -25.70 6.99 5.93
CA GLY A 278 -26.96 7.35 6.58
C GLY A 278 -27.09 6.77 7.99
N PRO A 279 -28.14 7.15 8.75
CA PRO A 279 -28.41 6.53 10.04
C PRO A 279 -28.72 5.05 9.85
N ALA A 280 -28.06 4.19 10.63
CA ALA A 280 -28.43 2.78 10.72
C ALA A 280 -29.91 2.70 11.11
N VAL A 281 -30.76 2.29 10.18
CA VAL A 281 -32.17 2.02 10.47
C VAL A 281 -32.20 0.70 11.23
N GLY A 282 -32.13 0.81 12.56
CA GLY A 282 -32.38 -0.29 13.48
C GLY A 282 -33.85 -0.62 13.59
#